data_AF-A0A1F7H3H8-F1
#
_entry.id   AF-A0A1F7H3H8-F1
#
_cell.length_a   1.000
_cell.length_b   1.000
_cell.length_c   1.000
_cell.angle_alpha   90.00
_cell.angle_beta   90.00
_cell.angle_gamma   90.00
#
_symmetry.space_group_name_H-M   'P 1'
#
loop_
_entity.id
_entity.type
_entity.pdbx_description
1 polymer ?
#
loop_
_entity_poly.entity_id
_entity_poly.type
_entity_poly.pdbx_seq_one_letter_code
_entity_poly.pdbx_strand_id
1 'polypeptide(L)' 'MRLIGVTLLEIILGFIIFTVFLYNPSVRYFCRRQIEIKVYNYQQSVKKNGYFSIPQDEAYIQTLVPKMVRECLQAEGVDK' A
#
# COMPACT_ATOMS: atom_id res chain seq x y z
N MET A 1 33.25 -23.11 -10.76
CA MET A 1 31.91 -23.64 -11.12
C MET A 1 31.01 -23.93 -9.92
N ARG A 2 31.44 -24.67 -8.89
CA ARG A 2 30.59 -24.95 -7.70
C ARG A 2 30.07 -23.71 -6.97
N LEU A 3 30.92 -22.69 -6.76
CA LEU A 3 30.50 -21.45 -6.06
C LEU A 3 29.40 -20.69 -6.81
N ILE A 4 29.52 -20.60 -8.15
CA ILE A 4 28.56 -19.88 -9.01
C ILE A 4 27.20 -20.59 -9.04
N GLY A 5 27.21 -21.93 -9.03
CA GLY A 5 25.97 -22.70 -8.97
C GLY A 5 25.20 -22.51 -7.66
N VAL A 6 25.89 -22.41 -6.53
CA VAL A 6 25.26 -22.18 -5.21
C VAL A 6 24.72 -20.75 -5.10
N THR A 7 25.45 -19.74 -5.55
CA THR A 7 24.96 -18.36 -5.51
C THR A 7 23.74 -18.13 -6.40
N LEU A 8 23.71 -18.74 -7.60
CA LEU A 8 22.52 -18.72 -8.46
C LEU A 8 21.31 -19.36 -7.79
N LEU A 9 21.52 -20.49 -7.10
CA LEU A 9 20.46 -21.18 -6.38
C LEU A 9 19.88 -20.31 -5.25
N GLU A 10 20.72 -19.61 -4.48
CA GLU A 10 20.29 -18.70 -3.42
C GLU A 10 19.47 -17.52 -3.96
N ILE A 11 19.87 -16.94 -5.09
CA ILE A 11 19.11 -15.85 -5.74
C ILE A 11 17.74 -16.35 -6.19
N ILE A 12 17.66 -17.53 -6.80
CA ILE A 12 16.40 -18.13 -7.24
C ILE A 12 15.50 -18.40 -6.04
N LEU A 13 16.04 -18.98 -4.96
CA LEU A 13 15.30 -19.20 -3.72
C LEU A 13 14.80 -17.89 -3.12
N GLY A 14 15.63 -16.86 -3.07
CA GLY A 14 15.24 -15.54 -2.60
C GLY A 14 14.10 -14.94 -3.44
N PHE A 15 14.16 -15.07 -4.76
CA PHE A 15 13.10 -14.60 -5.66
C PHE A 15 11.78 -15.35 -5.45
N ILE A 16 11.83 -16.68 -5.28
CA ILE A 16 10.65 -17.49 -4.98
C ILE A 16 10.08 -17.10 -3.63
N ILE A 17 10.91 -16.94 -2.60
CA ILE A 17 10.46 -16.52 -1.27
C ILE A 17 9.78 -15.16 -1.35
N PHE A 18 10.38 -14.21 -2.06
CA PHE A 18 9.80 -12.88 -2.22
C PHE A 18 8.45 -12.92 -2.92
N THR A 19 8.38 -13.57 -4.08
CA THR A 19 7.17 -13.60 -4.91
C THR A 19 6.03 -14.38 -4.25
N VAL A 20 6.32 -15.50 -3.59
CA VAL A 20 5.30 -16.36 -2.98
C VAL A 20 4.85 -15.82 -1.61
N PHE A 21 5.79 -15.37 -0.77
CA PHE A 21 5.48 -15.04 0.62
C PHE A 21 5.43 -13.54 0.91
N LEU A 22 6.26 -12.73 0.25
CA LEU A 22 6.45 -11.31 0.62
C LEU A 22 5.71 -10.33 -0.27
N TYR A 23 5.40 -10.68 -1.52
CA TYR A 23 4.77 -9.76 -2.47
C TYR A 23 3.40 -9.26 -1.98
N ASN A 24 2.47 -10.18 -1.73
CA ASN A 24 1.12 -9.85 -1.25
C ASN A 24 1.09 -9.02 0.05
N PRO A 25 1.82 -9.38 1.13
CA PRO A 25 1.82 -8.55 2.34
C PRO A 25 2.49 -7.19 2.11
N SER A 26 3.52 -7.10 1.27
CA SER A 26 4.17 -5.83 0.93
C SER A 26 3.22 -4.88 0.19
N VAL A 27 2.48 -5.40 -0.80
CA VAL A 27 1.46 -4.62 -1.52
C VAL A 27 0.35 -4.16 -0.57
N ARG A 28 -0.10 -5.05 0.34
CA ARG A 28 -1.12 -4.69 1.35
C ARG A 28 -0.67 -3.55 2.25
N TYR A 29 0.58 -3.60 2.69
CA TYR A 29 1.19 -2.52 3.47
C TYR A 29 1.31 -1.23 2.66
N PHE A 30 1.81 -1.33 1.42
CA PHE A 30 1.95 -0.20 0.50
C PHE A 30 0.62 0.51 0.26
N CYS A 31 -0.43 -0.22 -0.13
CA CYS A 31 -1.74 0.37 -0.41
C CYS A 31 -2.32 1.10 0.81
N ARG A 32 -2.27 0.48 2.00
CA ARG A 32 -2.71 1.15 3.23
C ARG A 32 -1.96 2.45 3.47
N ARG A 33 -0.63 2.40 3.38
CA ARG A 33 0.22 3.55 3.64
C ARG A 33 -0.01 4.69 2.66
N GLN A 34 -0.17 4.37 1.37
CA GLN A 34 -0.44 5.38 0.34
C GLN A 34 -1.78 6.07 0.55
N ILE A 35 -2.83 5.32 0.89
CA ILE A 35 -4.15 5.90 1.16
C ILE A 35 -4.11 6.78 2.42
N GLU A 36 -3.47 6.33 3.51
CA GLU A 36 -3.28 7.13 4.72
C GLU A 36 -2.59 8.47 4.42
N ILE A 37 -1.50 8.44 3.65
CA ILE A 37 -0.76 9.65 3.26
C ILE A 37 -1.65 10.58 2.43
N LYS A 38 -2.44 10.05 1.49
CA LYS A 38 -3.34 10.85 0.66
C LYS A 38 -4.42 11.53 1.50
N VAL A 39 -5.04 10.81 2.43
CA VAL A 39 -6.06 11.37 3.35
C VAL A 39 -5.44 12.45 4.22
N TYR A 40 -4.26 12.18 4.80
CA TYR A 40 -3.54 13.17 5.60
C TYR A 40 -3.24 14.43 4.77
N ASN A 41 -2.68 14.29 3.58
CA ASN A 41 -2.35 15.42 2.70
C ASN A 41 -3.58 16.23 2.31
N TYR A 42 -4.71 15.57 2.05
CA TYR A 42 -5.98 16.24 1.81
C TYR A 42 -6.41 17.07 3.03
N GLN A 43 -6.44 16.47 4.22
CA GLN A 43 -6.82 17.16 5.45
C GLN A 43 -5.91 18.37 5.74
N GLN A 44 -4.60 18.23 5.55
CA GLN A 44 -3.66 19.33 5.74
C GLN A 44 -3.85 20.43 4.69
N SER A 45 -4.12 20.06 3.43
CA SER A 45 -4.40 21.02 2.36
C SER A 45 -5.65 21.84 2.64
N VAL A 46 -6.74 21.19 3.06
CA VAL A 46 -8.00 21.85 3.44
C VAL A 46 -7.76 22.85 4.57
N LYS A 47 -7.09 22.42 5.66
CA LYS A 47 -6.74 23.29 6.80
C LYS A 47 -5.90 24.50 6.39
N LYS A 48 -4.90 24.30 5.53
CA LYS A 48 -4.02 25.38 5.05
C LYS A 48 -4.77 26.43 4.23
N ASN A 49 -5.80 26.04 3.49
CA ASN A 49 -6.60 26.96 2.66
C ASN A 49 -7.70 27.69 3.45
N GLY A 50 -7.69 27.61 4.78
CA GLY A 50 -8.68 28.29 5.64
C GLY A 50 -10.03 27.58 5.70
N TYR A 51 -10.15 26.39 5.10
CA TYR A 51 -11.32 25.54 5.29
C TYR A 51 -11.18 24.80 6.62
N PHE A 52 -12.08 25.10 7.55
CA PHE A 52 -12.20 24.31 8.77
C PHE A 52 -12.85 22.99 8.41
N SER A 53 -12.08 21.92 8.59
CA SER A 53 -12.54 20.55 8.43
C SER A 53 -13.74 20.32 9.36
N ILE A 54 -14.92 20.09 8.80
CA ILE A 54 -16.12 19.80 9.59
C ILE A 54 -16.01 18.33 10.04
N PRO A 55 -16.25 17.99 11.31
CA PRO A 55 -16.13 16.61 11.79
C PRO A 55 -16.90 15.56 10.96
N GLN A 56 -18.01 15.96 10.35
CA GLN A 56 -18.80 15.13 9.45
C GLN A 56 -18.08 14.78 8.14
N ASP A 57 -17.27 15.69 7.60
CA ASP A 57 -16.49 15.46 6.39
C ASP A 57 -15.31 14.52 6.68
N GLU A 58 -14.65 14.69 7.83
CA GLU A 58 -13.61 13.77 8.28
C GLU A 58 -14.16 12.36 8.48
N ALA A 59 -15.31 12.23 9.16
CA ALA A 59 -15.97 10.96 9.36
C ALA A 59 -16.33 10.31 8.02
N TYR A 60 -16.90 11.07 7.09
CA TYR A 60 -17.23 10.59 5.76
C TYR A 60 -15.99 10.10 4.99
N ILE A 61 -14.89 10.86 4.99
CA ILE A 61 -13.63 10.46 4.34
C ILE A 61 -13.10 9.15 4.92
N GLN A 62 -13.19 8.97 6.24
CA GLN A 62 -12.77 7.73 6.89
C GLN A 62 -13.62 6.53 6.43
N THR A 63 -14.91 6.71 6.11
CA THR A 63 -15.72 5.64 5.51
C THR A 63 -15.28 5.24 4.11
N LEU A 64 -14.58 6.11 3.38
CA LEU A 64 -14.07 5.85 2.04
C LEU A 64 -12.72 5.14 2.04
N VAL A 65 -11.93 5.25 3.12
CA VAL A 65 -10.59 4.64 3.22
C VAL A 65 -10.58 3.15 2.89
N PRO A 66 -11.48 2.30 3.45
CA PRO A 66 -11.49 0.88 3.13
C PRO A 66 -11.75 0.60 1.65
N LYS A 67 -12.61 1.41 1.00
CA LYS A 67 -12.91 1.31 -0.42
C LYS A 67 -11.67 1.69 -1.26
N MET A 68 -11.02 2.80 -0.93
CA MET A 68 -9.80 3.25 -1.61
C MET A 68 -8.65 2.24 -1.47
N VAL A 69 -8.50 1.63 -0.30
CA VAL A 69 -7.51 0.56 -0.08
C VAL A 69 -7.84 -0.64 -0.96
N ARG A 70 -9.11 -1.05 -1.03
CA ARG A 70 -9.52 -2.18 -1.88
C ARG A 70 -9.25 -1.92 -3.36
N GLU A 71 -9.59 -0.73 -3.85
CA GLU A 71 -9.32 -0.34 -5.25
C GLU A 71 -7.81 -0.36 -5.55
N CYS A 72 -6.96 0.07 -4.61
CA CYS A 72 -5.51 -0.07 -4.73
C CYS A 72 -5.07 -1.53 -4.81
N LEU A 73 -5.58 -2.40 -3.92
CA LEU A 73 -5.23 -3.82 -3.93
C LEU A 73 -5.68 -4.52 -5.22
N GLN A 74 -6.82 -4.11 -5.79
CA GLN A 74 -7.31 -4.60 -7.09
C GLN A 74 -6.42 -4.15 -8.25
N ALA A 75 -5.99 -2.89 -8.25
CA ALA A 75 -5.06 -2.38 -9.26
C ALA A 75 -3.71 -3.10 -9.22
N GLU A 76 -3.25 -3.49 -8.03
CA GLU A 76 -2.01 -4.27 -7.83
C GLU A 76 -2.23 -5.79 -7.99
N GLY A 77 -3.44 -6.23 -8.31
CA GLY A 77 -3.76 -7.65 -8.55
C GLY A 77 -3.75 -8.55 -7.31
N VAL A 78 -3.77 -7.98 -6.10
CA VAL A 78 -3.70 -8.68 -4.81
C VAL A 78 -5.08 -8.97 -4.21
N ASP A 79 -6.11 -8.20 -4.58
CA ASP A 79 -7.53 -8.51 -4.34
C ASP A 79 -8.22 -8.60 -5.70
N LYS A 80 -9.11 -9.58 -5.89
CA LYS A 80 -9.94 -9.69 -7.10
C LYS A 80 -11.40 -9.52 -6.70
#